data_AF-A0A9P5VN79-F1
#
_entry.id   AF-A0A9P5VN79-F1
#
_cell.length_a   1.000
_cell.length_b   1.000
_cell.length_c   1.000
_cell.angle_alpha   90.00
_cell.angle_beta   90.00
_cell.angle_gamma   90.00
#
_symmetry.space_group_name_H-M   'P 1'
#
loop_
_entity.id
_entity.type
_entity.pdbx_description
1 polymer ?
#
loop_
_entity_poly.entity_id
_entity_poly.type
_entity_poly.pdbx_seq_one_letter_code
_entity_poly.pdbx_strand_id
1 'polypeptide(L)'
;ALNDPSVGVIIAYHPPIFRGMKRLLLKDTKQRMVLQCAAKGVSVYSPHTSCDSCEDGVNDWLLKGFGSSGTSKAFVPAENAPEGHEHAGKGRIFTFHQPTPVSQVIEQIKSHLGMKHVRAAIHPKHASNERLISTVGVWAGSGSEMVNHCADLFLTGEMGHHDVLEALEQNSTVVLCEHSNTERGYLSATLKPKLEALLAQDGGEAVEVVVSQTDKDPLVVV
;
A
#
# COMPACT_ATOMS: atom_id res chain seq x y z
N ALA A 1 19.75 3.76 9.24
CA ALA A 1 20.17 4.42 7.98
C ALA A 1 21.31 5.39 8.24
N LEU A 2 21.08 6.66 8.60
CA LEU A 2 22.17 7.66 8.63
C LEU A 2 23.30 7.40 9.65
N ASN A 3 23.11 6.54 10.65
CA ASN A 3 24.18 6.16 11.58
C ASN A 3 25.09 5.05 11.03
N ASP A 4 24.72 4.45 9.91
CA ASP A 4 25.47 3.40 9.25
C ASP A 4 26.23 4.00 8.06
N PRO A 5 27.59 4.01 8.09
CA PRO A 5 28.40 4.59 7.03
C PRO A 5 28.36 3.80 5.72
N SER A 6 27.84 2.56 5.71
CA SER A 6 27.70 1.75 4.49
C SER A 6 26.50 2.14 3.62
N VAL A 7 25.56 2.93 4.16
CA VAL A 7 24.33 3.31 3.45
C VAL A 7 24.59 4.47 2.51
N GLY A 8 24.64 4.19 1.20
CA GLY A 8 24.76 5.22 0.15
C GLY A 8 23.42 5.74 -0.40
N VAL A 9 22.35 4.96 -0.31
CA VAL A 9 21.04 5.29 -0.88
C VAL A 9 19.91 4.90 0.08
N ILE A 10 18.89 5.75 0.20
CA ILE A 10 17.64 5.47 0.91
C ILE A 10 16.49 5.52 -0.09
N ILE A 11 15.74 4.42 -0.19
CA ILE A 11 14.45 4.40 -0.89
C ILE A 11 13.36 4.59 0.15
N ALA A 12 12.72 5.76 0.14
CA ALA A 12 11.65 6.11 1.06
C ALA A 12 10.31 6.05 0.31
N TYR A 13 9.44 5.12 0.68
CA TYR A 13 8.11 5.02 0.06
C TYR A 13 7.35 6.36 0.17
N HIS A 14 7.27 6.91 1.38
CA HIS A 14 6.74 8.26 1.60
C HIS A 14 7.79 9.36 1.35
N PRO A 15 7.47 10.40 0.56
CA PRO A 15 8.41 11.48 0.28
C PRO A 15 8.79 12.26 1.54
N PRO A 16 10.08 12.31 1.93
CA PRO A 16 10.50 13.13 3.07
C PRO A 16 10.30 14.63 2.81
N ILE A 17 10.33 15.04 1.54
CA ILE A 17 10.00 16.39 1.06
C ILE A 17 8.64 16.34 0.34
N PHE A 18 7.56 16.18 1.10
CA PHE A 18 6.20 16.15 0.53
C PHE A 18 5.69 17.55 0.12
N ARG A 19 6.09 18.58 0.88
CA ARG A 19 5.83 20.00 0.55
C ARG A 19 7.18 20.69 0.34
N GLY A 20 7.24 21.60 -0.62
CA GLY A 20 8.46 22.35 -0.93
C GLY A 20 9.02 23.06 0.30
N MET A 21 10.31 22.84 0.59
CA MET A 21 11.02 23.52 1.67
C MET A 21 11.52 24.88 1.18
N LYS A 22 11.04 25.97 1.79
CA LYS A 22 11.49 27.33 1.45
C LYS A 22 12.82 27.73 2.10
N ARG A 23 13.23 26.99 3.13
CA ARG A 23 14.46 27.19 3.93
C ARG A 23 14.93 25.83 4.44
N LEU A 24 16.24 25.71 4.71
CA LEU A 24 16.85 24.52 5.31
C LEU A 24 17.49 24.90 6.65
N LEU A 25 16.86 24.50 7.75
CA LEU A 25 17.24 24.83 9.12
C LEU A 25 17.31 23.53 9.95
N LEU A 26 18.24 23.44 10.90
CA LEU A 26 18.42 22.24 11.74
C LEU A 26 17.32 22.02 12.79
N LYS A 27 16.43 22.99 13.00
CA LYS A 27 15.39 22.96 14.03
C LYS A 27 14.17 22.11 13.67
N ASP A 28 13.92 21.89 12.38
CA ASP A 28 12.86 20.98 11.90
C ASP A 28 13.44 19.59 11.62
N THR A 29 12.74 18.53 12.04
CA THR A 29 13.23 17.16 11.92
C THR A 29 13.40 16.75 10.45
N LYS A 30 12.44 17.08 9.57
CA LYS A 30 12.50 16.71 8.16
C LYS A 30 13.65 17.43 7.44
N GLN A 31 13.80 18.73 7.67
CA GLN A 31 14.93 19.51 7.14
C GLN A 31 16.28 19.00 7.66
N ARG A 32 16.36 18.67 8.95
CA ARG A 32 17.58 18.10 9.55
C ARG A 32 17.96 16.78 8.89
N MET A 33 16.99 15.89 8.65
CA MET A 33 17.24 14.62 7.95
C MET A 33 17.79 14.86 6.54
N VAL A 34 17.18 15.77 5.76
CA VAL A 34 17.66 16.12 4.41
C VAL A 34 19.08 16.68 4.45
N LEU A 35 19.37 17.60 5.37
CA LEU A 35 20.71 18.17 5.54
C LEU A 35 21.74 17.10 5.95
N GLN A 36 21.36 16.15 6.80
CA GLN A 36 22.22 15.05 7.19
C GLN A 36 22.49 14.08 6.03
N CYS A 37 21.49 13.76 5.21
CA CYS A 37 21.69 12.98 3.99
C CYS A 37 22.69 13.66 3.06
N ALA A 38 22.48 14.96 2.78
CA ALA A 38 23.36 15.75 1.92
C ALA A 38 24.81 15.80 2.46
N ALA A 39 24.97 16.07 3.76
CA ALA A 39 26.30 16.14 4.38
C ALA A 39 27.04 14.79 4.39
N LYS A 40 26.31 13.66 4.36
CA LYS A 40 26.87 12.31 4.35
C LYS A 40 26.98 11.69 2.95
N GLY A 41 26.56 12.41 1.90
CA GLY A 41 26.53 11.87 0.53
C GLY A 41 25.49 10.76 0.32
N VAL A 42 24.44 10.71 1.15
CA VAL A 42 23.38 9.71 1.04
C VAL A 42 22.28 10.21 0.13
N SER A 43 22.05 9.50 -0.98
CA SER A 43 20.97 9.80 -1.91
C SER A 43 19.62 9.35 -1.36
N VAL A 44 18.54 10.07 -1.68
CA VAL A 44 17.17 9.69 -1.29
C VAL A 44 16.28 9.65 -2.51
N TYR A 45 15.64 8.51 -2.76
CA TYR A 45 14.67 8.30 -3.82
C TYR A 45 13.30 7.95 -3.23
N SER A 46 12.22 8.47 -3.80
CA SER A 46 10.86 8.20 -3.32
C SER A 46 9.90 7.93 -4.47
N PRO A 47 9.49 6.66 -4.68
CA PRO A 47 8.56 6.30 -5.75
C PRO A 47 7.10 6.63 -5.40
N HIS A 48 6.72 6.51 -4.12
CA HIS A 48 5.38 6.82 -3.61
C HIS A 48 4.27 6.21 -4.50
N THR A 49 3.39 7.04 -5.06
CA THR A 49 2.27 6.64 -5.92
C THR A 49 2.66 5.86 -7.18
N SER A 50 3.91 5.94 -7.63
CA SER A 50 4.35 5.08 -8.75
C SER A 50 4.40 3.60 -8.33
N CYS A 51 4.79 3.30 -7.09
CA CYS A 51 4.73 1.95 -6.52
C CYS A 51 3.28 1.49 -6.28
N ASP A 52 2.34 2.41 -6.07
CA ASP A 52 0.92 2.05 -5.94
C ASP A 52 0.28 1.72 -7.27
N SER A 53 0.76 2.39 -8.32
CA SER A 53 0.15 2.34 -9.65
C SER A 53 0.75 1.26 -10.54
N CYS A 54 2.04 0.94 -10.37
CA CYS A 54 2.71 -0.05 -11.19
C CYS A 54 2.18 -1.47 -10.97
N GLU A 55 2.41 -2.33 -11.96
CA GLU A 55 2.22 -3.77 -11.81
C GLU A 55 3.24 -4.35 -10.83
N ASP A 56 2.82 -5.39 -10.11
CA ASP A 56 3.55 -5.92 -8.96
C ASP A 56 3.84 -4.83 -7.91
N GLY A 57 2.94 -3.86 -7.80
CA GLY A 57 3.00 -2.75 -6.86
C GLY A 57 2.43 -3.08 -5.48
N VAL A 58 2.22 -2.05 -4.67
CA VAL A 58 1.68 -2.20 -3.30
C VAL A 58 0.28 -2.81 -3.31
N ASN A 59 -0.58 -2.34 -4.21
CA ASN A 59 -1.95 -2.85 -4.33
C ASN A 59 -1.98 -4.31 -4.81
N ASP A 60 -1.08 -4.71 -5.72
CA ASP A 60 -0.97 -6.11 -6.15
C ASP A 60 -0.43 -7.01 -5.03
N TRP A 61 0.46 -6.49 -4.18
CA TRP A 61 0.89 -7.20 -2.98
C TRP A 61 -0.28 -7.48 -2.04
N LEU A 62 -1.14 -6.49 -1.75
CA LEU A 62 -2.34 -6.68 -0.91
C LEU A 62 -3.27 -7.78 -1.46
N LEU A 63 -3.41 -7.85 -2.79
CA LEU A 63 -4.24 -8.86 -3.44
C LEU A 63 -3.71 -10.29 -3.25
N LYS A 64 -2.41 -10.47 -2.98
CA LYS A 64 -1.84 -11.81 -2.70
C LYS A 64 -2.53 -12.47 -1.49
N GLY A 65 -3.15 -11.71 -0.60
CA GLY A 65 -3.96 -12.23 0.50
C GLY A 65 -5.18 -13.07 0.05
N PHE A 66 -5.68 -12.84 -1.18
CA PHE A 66 -6.79 -13.61 -1.75
C PHE A 66 -6.31 -14.83 -2.57
N GLY A 67 -5.00 -15.00 -2.76
CA GLY A 67 -4.42 -16.09 -3.54
C GLY A 67 -4.89 -16.12 -5.00
N SER A 68 -5.02 -17.33 -5.57
CA SER A 68 -5.48 -17.55 -6.96
C SER A 68 -7.01 -17.65 -7.10
N SER A 69 -7.76 -17.14 -6.12
CA SER A 69 -9.22 -17.28 -6.05
C SER A 69 -10.00 -16.34 -6.98
N GLY A 70 -9.32 -15.54 -7.80
CA GLY A 70 -9.94 -14.53 -8.63
C GLY A 70 -8.99 -13.88 -9.63
N THR A 71 -9.47 -12.81 -10.24
CA THR A 71 -8.72 -11.96 -11.19
C THR A 71 -8.75 -10.52 -10.73
N SER A 72 -7.79 -9.71 -11.18
CA SER A 72 -7.72 -8.28 -10.85
C SER A 72 -7.37 -7.41 -12.04
N LYS A 73 -7.75 -6.14 -11.93
CA LYS A 73 -7.34 -5.07 -12.85
C LYS A 73 -7.20 -3.75 -12.08
N ALA A 74 -6.55 -2.76 -12.70
CA ALA A 74 -6.51 -1.40 -12.16
C ALA A 74 -7.91 -0.88 -11.85
N PHE A 75 -8.07 -0.23 -10.69
CA PHE A 75 -9.33 0.39 -10.29
C PHE A 75 -9.61 1.64 -11.13
N VAL A 76 -8.57 2.47 -11.28
CA VAL A 76 -8.51 3.60 -12.19
C VAL A 76 -7.30 3.40 -13.12
N PRO A 77 -7.50 2.91 -14.36
CA PRO A 77 -6.40 2.71 -15.32
C PRO A 77 -5.62 4.00 -15.59
N ALA A 78 -4.32 3.89 -15.80
CA ALA A 78 -3.49 5.02 -16.19
C ALA A 78 -3.81 5.48 -17.63
N GLU A 79 -4.02 6.78 -17.84
CA GLU A 79 -4.36 7.31 -19.17
C GLU A 79 -3.21 7.17 -20.19
N ASN A 80 -1.97 7.27 -19.72
CA ASN A 80 -0.76 7.21 -20.56
C ASN A 80 0.24 6.21 -19.96
N ALA A 81 -0.17 4.96 -19.85
CA ALA A 81 0.71 3.89 -19.43
C ALA A 81 1.91 3.76 -20.39
N PRO A 82 3.16 3.63 -19.89
CA PRO A 82 4.29 3.26 -20.72
C PRO A 82 4.07 1.90 -21.40
N GLU A 83 4.73 1.67 -22.53
CA GLU A 83 4.72 0.38 -23.23
C GLU A 83 5.18 -0.75 -22.28
N GLY A 84 4.42 -1.84 -22.25
CA GLY A 84 4.65 -2.96 -21.33
C GLY A 84 4.11 -2.76 -19.91
N HIS A 85 3.37 -1.68 -19.67
CA HIS A 85 2.74 -1.36 -18.39
C HIS A 85 1.24 -1.03 -18.52
N GLU A 86 0.57 -1.64 -19.49
CA GLU A 86 -0.83 -1.35 -19.87
C GLU A 86 -1.83 -1.62 -18.74
N HIS A 87 -1.45 -2.42 -17.73
CA HIS A 87 -2.28 -2.69 -16.55
C HIS A 87 -1.99 -1.75 -15.37
N ALA A 88 -1.12 -0.75 -15.54
CA ALA A 88 -0.85 0.26 -14.53
C ALA A 88 -2.08 1.15 -14.27
N GLY A 89 -2.21 1.61 -13.04
CA GLY A 89 -3.30 2.48 -12.61
C GLY A 89 -3.47 2.47 -11.10
N LYS A 90 -4.25 3.42 -10.58
CA LYS A 90 -4.49 3.53 -9.13
C LYS A 90 -5.40 2.41 -8.65
N GLY A 91 -5.07 1.88 -7.46
CA GLY A 91 -5.84 0.83 -6.80
C GLY A 91 -5.99 -0.44 -7.65
N ARG A 92 -6.70 -1.43 -7.10
CA ARG A 92 -7.11 -2.63 -7.85
C ARG A 92 -8.56 -2.99 -7.55
N ILE A 93 -9.30 -3.49 -8.53
CA ILE A 93 -10.52 -4.26 -8.29
C ILE A 93 -10.19 -5.73 -8.47
N PHE A 94 -10.45 -6.52 -7.43
CA PHE A 94 -10.35 -7.97 -7.46
C PHE A 94 -11.74 -8.57 -7.58
N THR A 95 -11.89 -9.58 -8.41
CA THR A 95 -13.15 -10.29 -8.63
C THR A 95 -12.93 -11.77 -8.33
N PHE A 96 -13.62 -12.29 -7.32
CA PHE A 96 -13.56 -13.71 -6.96
C PHE A 96 -14.19 -14.58 -8.06
N HIS A 97 -13.57 -15.72 -8.35
CA HIS A 97 -14.17 -16.76 -9.19
C HIS A 97 -15.45 -17.35 -8.57
N GLN A 98 -15.52 -17.37 -7.23
CA GLN A 98 -16.67 -17.81 -6.46
C GLN A 98 -16.95 -16.79 -5.35
N PRO A 99 -18.16 -16.19 -5.28
CA PRO A 99 -18.49 -15.23 -4.23
C PRO A 99 -18.23 -15.80 -2.83
N THR A 100 -17.60 -15.00 -1.98
CA THR A 100 -17.02 -15.46 -0.70
C THR A 100 -17.68 -14.73 0.48
N PRO A 101 -17.97 -15.42 1.61
CA PRO A 101 -18.51 -14.76 2.81
C PRO A 101 -17.57 -13.67 3.34
N VAL A 102 -18.13 -12.55 3.80
CA VAL A 102 -17.35 -11.41 4.31
C VAL A 102 -16.41 -11.80 5.44
N SER A 103 -16.80 -12.75 6.29
CA SER A 103 -15.96 -13.29 7.36
C SER A 103 -14.68 -13.93 6.83
N GLN A 104 -14.78 -14.73 5.76
CA GLN A 104 -13.63 -15.37 5.14
C GLN A 104 -12.70 -14.34 4.48
N VAL A 105 -13.26 -13.32 3.81
CA VAL A 105 -12.47 -12.23 3.23
C VAL A 105 -11.69 -11.47 4.32
N ILE A 106 -12.32 -11.16 5.45
CA ILE A 106 -11.66 -10.52 6.60
C ILE A 106 -10.54 -11.39 7.18
N GLU A 107 -10.75 -12.71 7.30
CA GLU A 107 -9.70 -13.61 7.80
C GLU A 107 -8.53 -13.74 6.81
N GLN A 108 -8.79 -13.72 5.50
CA GLN A 108 -7.73 -13.66 4.47
C GLN A 108 -6.90 -12.38 4.61
N ILE A 109 -7.55 -11.22 4.79
CA ILE A 109 -6.89 -9.92 5.00
C ILE A 109 -6.03 -9.95 6.27
N LYS A 110 -6.59 -10.40 7.39
CA LYS A 110 -5.86 -10.53 8.66
C LYS A 110 -4.64 -11.42 8.55
N SER A 111 -4.81 -12.60 7.94
CA SER A 111 -3.73 -13.57 7.74
C SER A 111 -2.60 -12.98 6.88
N HIS A 112 -2.96 -12.34 5.76
CA HIS A 112 -1.99 -11.73 4.86
C HIS A 112 -1.20 -10.59 5.50
N LEU A 113 -1.88 -9.72 6.26
CA LEU A 113 -1.27 -8.58 6.94
C LEU A 113 -0.63 -8.93 8.29
N GLY A 114 -0.80 -10.17 8.78
CA GLY A 114 -0.33 -10.58 10.11
C GLY A 114 -1.04 -9.86 11.26
N MET A 115 -2.29 -9.42 11.06
CA MET A 115 -3.06 -8.61 12.02
C MET A 115 -4.07 -9.47 12.79
N LYS A 116 -4.15 -9.27 14.11
CA LYS A 116 -5.17 -9.93 14.95
C LYS A 116 -6.56 -9.28 14.82
N HIS A 117 -6.58 -7.97 14.67
CA HIS A 117 -7.79 -7.15 14.61
C HIS A 117 -7.74 -6.23 13.41
N VAL A 118 -8.90 -5.98 12.81
CA VAL A 118 -9.12 -4.97 11.78
C VAL A 118 -10.37 -4.18 12.15
N ARG A 119 -10.51 -2.98 11.61
CA ARG A 119 -11.74 -2.20 11.75
C ARG A 119 -12.61 -2.47 10.54
N ALA A 120 -13.89 -2.76 10.74
CA ALA A 120 -14.80 -3.04 9.64
C ALA A 120 -16.15 -2.37 9.86
N ALA A 121 -16.67 -1.78 8.79
CA ALA A 121 -18.06 -1.35 8.67
C ALA A 121 -18.74 -2.34 7.72
N ILE A 122 -19.49 -3.30 8.28
CA ILE A 122 -20.07 -4.40 7.52
C ILE A 122 -21.49 -4.04 7.11
N HIS A 123 -21.77 -4.02 5.80
CA HIS A 123 -23.12 -3.80 5.31
C HIS A 123 -24.06 -4.95 5.72
N PRO A 124 -25.32 -4.69 6.14
CA PRO A 124 -26.21 -5.73 6.68
C PRO A 124 -26.42 -6.95 5.78
N LYS A 125 -26.51 -6.75 4.45
CA LYS A 125 -26.65 -7.85 3.48
C LYS A 125 -25.45 -8.80 3.45
N HIS A 126 -24.26 -8.29 3.75
CA HIS A 126 -23.04 -9.10 3.85
C HIS A 126 -22.95 -9.78 5.22
N ALA A 127 -23.39 -9.11 6.29
CA ALA A 127 -23.42 -9.68 7.64
C ALA A 127 -24.39 -10.87 7.77
N SER A 128 -25.53 -10.81 7.08
CA SER A 128 -26.54 -11.88 7.07
C SER A 128 -26.25 -13.00 6.06
N ASN A 129 -25.18 -12.89 5.26
CA ASN A 129 -24.92 -13.71 4.08
C ASN A 129 -26.05 -13.71 3.02
N GLU A 130 -26.95 -12.72 3.04
CA GLU A 130 -27.93 -12.49 1.96
C GLU A 130 -27.23 -12.17 0.63
N ARG A 131 -26.08 -11.48 0.71
CA ARG A 131 -25.16 -11.23 -0.41
C ARG A 131 -23.74 -11.63 0.00
N LEU A 132 -23.06 -12.36 -0.88
CA LEU A 132 -21.64 -12.70 -0.72
C LEU A 132 -20.76 -11.67 -1.44
N ILE A 133 -19.49 -11.57 -1.03
CA ILE A 133 -18.52 -10.67 -1.65
C ILE A 133 -18.04 -11.28 -2.96
N SER A 134 -18.34 -10.61 -4.07
CA SER A 134 -17.84 -11.00 -5.40
C SER A 134 -16.67 -10.11 -5.83
N THR A 135 -16.67 -8.85 -5.39
CA THR A 135 -15.66 -7.86 -5.76
C THR A 135 -15.05 -7.16 -4.55
N VAL A 136 -13.74 -6.92 -4.60
CA VAL A 136 -12.99 -6.16 -3.60
C VAL A 136 -12.24 -5.02 -4.27
N GLY A 137 -12.58 -3.78 -3.95
CA GLY A 137 -11.76 -2.62 -4.28
C GLY A 137 -10.63 -2.48 -3.26
N VAL A 138 -9.39 -2.38 -3.71
CA VAL A 138 -8.18 -2.32 -2.89
C VAL A 138 -7.42 -1.04 -3.18
N TRP A 139 -7.08 -0.33 -2.10
CA TRP A 139 -6.29 0.91 -2.16
C TRP A 139 -5.42 1.03 -0.92
N ALA A 140 -4.13 0.76 -1.04
CA ALA A 140 -3.16 0.91 0.04
C ALA A 140 -3.11 2.37 0.53
N GLY A 141 -2.89 2.56 1.83
CA GLY A 141 -2.83 3.89 2.44
C GLY A 141 -4.22 4.51 2.60
N SER A 142 -4.45 5.70 2.03
CA SER A 142 -5.71 6.43 2.12
C SER A 142 -6.58 6.25 0.87
N GLY A 143 -7.71 5.56 1.05
CA GLY A 143 -8.56 5.10 -0.05
C GLY A 143 -9.88 5.83 -0.25
N SER A 144 -10.04 7.08 0.22
CA SER A 144 -11.33 7.80 0.10
C SER A 144 -11.81 7.94 -1.35
N GLU A 145 -10.91 7.98 -2.34
CA GLU A 145 -11.28 8.03 -3.77
C GLU A 145 -12.15 6.82 -4.20
N MET A 146 -12.02 5.67 -3.52
CA MET A 146 -12.75 4.44 -3.86
C MET A 146 -14.27 4.57 -3.73
N VAL A 147 -14.77 5.49 -2.90
CA VAL A 147 -16.21 5.70 -2.67
C VAL A 147 -16.96 6.13 -3.93
N ASN A 148 -16.25 6.62 -4.94
CA ASN A 148 -16.82 7.02 -6.23
C ASN A 148 -16.99 5.84 -7.21
N HIS A 149 -16.78 4.61 -6.75
CA HIS A 149 -16.74 3.42 -7.59
C HIS A 149 -17.53 2.26 -6.95
N CYS A 150 -17.78 1.21 -7.72
CA CYS A 150 -18.60 0.08 -7.26
C CYS A 150 -17.74 -1.14 -6.90
N ALA A 151 -17.81 -1.58 -5.64
CA ALA A 151 -17.34 -2.90 -5.20
C ALA A 151 -18.19 -3.41 -4.02
N ASP A 152 -18.26 -4.74 -3.80
CA ASP A 152 -18.96 -5.29 -2.63
C ASP A 152 -18.20 -5.02 -1.32
N LEU A 153 -16.87 -4.94 -1.39
CA LEU A 153 -16.02 -4.63 -0.26
C LEU A 153 -14.89 -3.68 -0.66
N PHE A 154 -14.58 -2.70 0.20
CA PHE A 154 -13.38 -1.87 0.10
C PHE A 154 -12.36 -2.26 1.16
N LEU A 155 -11.11 -2.43 0.75
CA LEU A 155 -9.95 -2.65 1.60
C LEU A 155 -8.98 -1.48 1.45
N THR A 156 -8.74 -0.75 2.54
CA THR A 156 -7.76 0.34 2.57
C THR A 156 -7.14 0.49 3.95
N GLY A 157 -6.13 1.34 4.08
CA GLY A 157 -5.56 1.67 5.38
C GLY A 157 -6.51 2.57 6.16
N GLU A 158 -6.92 3.68 5.55
CA GLU A 158 -7.76 4.69 6.19
C GLU A 158 -8.82 5.29 5.24
N MET A 159 -9.93 5.71 5.85
CA MET A 159 -11.07 6.34 5.19
C MET A 159 -11.79 7.26 6.18
N GLY A 160 -12.30 8.39 5.71
CA GLY A 160 -13.03 9.34 6.55
C GLY A 160 -14.37 8.78 7.03
N HIS A 161 -14.91 9.30 8.14
CA HIS A 161 -16.18 8.83 8.70
C HIS A 161 -17.34 8.89 7.68
N HIS A 162 -17.47 10.02 6.98
CA HIS A 162 -18.53 10.21 5.99
C HIS A 162 -18.33 9.33 4.75
N ASP A 163 -17.09 9.14 4.29
CA ASP A 163 -16.78 8.24 3.18
C ASP A 163 -17.17 6.78 3.53
N VAL A 164 -16.97 6.34 4.79
CA VAL A 164 -17.41 5.02 5.25
C VAL A 164 -18.94 4.90 5.25
N LEU A 165 -19.66 5.95 5.69
CA LEU A 165 -21.12 5.95 5.65
C LEU A 165 -21.65 5.89 4.21
N GLU A 166 -21.06 6.67 3.31
CA GLU A 166 -21.42 6.68 1.91
C GLU A 166 -21.17 5.32 1.25
N ALA A 167 -20.03 4.67 1.53
CA ALA A 167 -19.77 3.31 1.04
C ALA A 167 -20.85 2.31 1.51
N LEU A 168 -21.28 2.39 2.78
CA LEU A 168 -22.38 1.55 3.29
C LEU A 168 -23.70 1.83 2.56
N GLU A 169 -24.05 3.10 2.33
CA GLU A 169 -25.25 3.49 1.59
C GLU A 169 -25.24 2.95 0.15
N GLN A 170 -24.05 2.83 -0.44
CA GLN A 170 -23.84 2.22 -1.76
C GLN A 170 -23.83 0.67 -1.72
N ASN A 171 -24.16 0.04 -0.59
CA ASN A 171 -24.16 -1.40 -0.34
C ASN A 171 -22.76 -2.05 -0.23
N SER A 172 -21.71 -1.29 0.02
CA SER A 172 -20.34 -1.81 0.18
C SER A 172 -19.98 -2.03 1.65
N THR A 173 -19.24 -3.09 1.95
CA THR A 173 -18.53 -3.25 3.23
C THR A 173 -17.19 -2.51 3.18
N VAL A 174 -16.74 -1.91 4.28
CA VAL A 174 -15.40 -1.31 4.37
C VAL A 174 -14.56 -2.04 5.41
N VAL A 175 -13.32 -2.38 5.06
CA VAL A 175 -12.30 -2.92 5.96
C VAL A 175 -11.11 -1.96 5.98
N LEU A 176 -10.79 -1.47 7.16
CA LEU A 176 -9.69 -0.55 7.44
C LEU A 176 -8.60 -1.27 8.22
N CYS A 177 -7.39 -1.22 7.68
CA CYS A 177 -6.24 -1.92 8.23
C CYS A 177 -5.13 -0.98 8.74
N GLU A 178 -5.39 0.33 8.83
CA GLU A 178 -4.41 1.38 9.12
C GLU A 178 -3.36 1.54 8.00
N HIS A 179 -2.92 2.79 7.80
CA HIS A 179 -2.14 3.22 6.63
C HIS A 179 -0.88 2.37 6.43
N SER A 180 -0.03 2.30 7.46
CA SER A 180 1.28 1.62 7.35
C SER A 180 1.14 0.13 7.13
N ASN A 181 0.13 -0.51 7.71
CA ASN A 181 -0.03 -1.97 7.60
C ASN A 181 -0.42 -2.39 6.18
N THR A 182 -1.15 -1.53 5.45
CA THR A 182 -1.51 -1.79 4.05
C THR A 182 -0.39 -1.53 3.04
N GLU A 183 0.77 -1.03 3.48
CA GLU A 183 1.88 -0.67 2.60
C GLU A 183 3.17 -1.38 2.97
N ARG A 184 3.45 -1.53 4.27
CA ARG A 184 4.80 -1.87 4.74
C ARG A 184 5.25 -3.26 4.33
N GLY A 185 4.35 -4.24 4.31
CA GLY A 185 4.70 -5.61 3.97
C GLY A 185 5.20 -5.76 2.52
N TYR A 186 4.78 -4.85 1.62
CA TYR A 186 5.30 -4.76 0.25
C TYR A 186 6.83 -4.60 0.21
N LEU A 187 7.40 -3.81 1.13
CA LEU A 187 8.83 -3.51 1.13
C LEU A 187 9.68 -4.78 1.27
N SER A 188 9.34 -5.65 2.22
CA SER A 188 10.05 -6.91 2.44
C SER A 188 9.62 -8.02 1.50
N ALA A 189 8.32 -8.12 1.21
CA ALA A 189 7.76 -9.25 0.47
C ALA A 189 7.91 -9.11 -1.05
N THR A 190 8.15 -7.91 -1.57
CA THR A 190 8.18 -7.67 -3.03
C THR A 190 9.29 -6.71 -3.44
N LEU A 191 9.38 -5.50 -2.86
CA LEU A 191 10.35 -4.50 -3.32
C LEU A 191 11.81 -4.94 -3.09
N LYS A 192 12.14 -5.42 -1.89
CA LYS A 192 13.49 -5.90 -1.56
C LYS A 192 13.98 -6.99 -2.54
N PRO A 193 13.31 -8.15 -2.68
CA PRO A 193 13.79 -9.20 -3.57
C PRO A 193 13.83 -8.77 -5.04
N LYS A 194 12.90 -7.89 -5.48
CA LYS A 194 12.91 -7.33 -6.84
C LYS A 194 14.14 -6.45 -7.06
N LEU A 195 14.50 -5.59 -6.11
CA LEU A 195 15.70 -4.78 -6.18
C LEU A 195 16.98 -5.61 -6.14
N GLU A 196 17.06 -6.61 -5.26
CA GLU A 196 18.20 -7.53 -5.19
C GLU A 196 18.41 -8.24 -6.53
N ALA A 197 17.33 -8.75 -7.14
CA ALA A 197 17.40 -9.41 -8.44
C ALA A 197 17.84 -8.49 -9.58
N LEU A 198 17.37 -7.23 -9.59
CA LEU A 198 17.75 -6.23 -10.60
C LEU A 198 19.21 -5.81 -10.44
N LEU A 199 19.65 -5.50 -9.21
CA LEU A 199 21.02 -5.07 -8.93
C LEU A 199 22.04 -6.18 -9.20
N ALA A 200 21.68 -7.44 -8.94
CA ALA A 200 22.53 -8.58 -9.29
C ALA A 200 22.78 -8.73 -10.80
N GLN A 201 21.89 -8.19 -11.64
CA GLN A 201 21.99 -8.24 -13.10
C GLN A 201 22.69 -7.02 -13.71
N ASP A 202 22.87 -5.95 -12.94
CA ASP A 202 23.40 -4.66 -13.43
C ASP A 202 24.92 -4.69 -13.69
N GLY A 203 25.62 -5.76 -13.27
CA GLY A 203 27.06 -5.94 -13.48
C GLY A 203 27.95 -4.98 -12.69
N GLY A 204 27.36 -4.17 -11.80
CA GLY A 204 28.05 -3.29 -10.87
C GLY A 204 28.60 -4.01 -9.64
N GLU A 205 29.13 -3.22 -8.70
CA GLU A 205 29.55 -3.75 -7.39
C GLU A 205 28.36 -4.34 -6.63
N ALA A 206 28.62 -5.33 -5.79
CA ALA A 206 27.57 -5.95 -4.99
C ALA A 206 26.96 -4.94 -4.01
N VAL A 207 25.63 -4.74 -4.11
CA VAL A 207 24.87 -3.85 -3.24
C VAL A 207 24.01 -4.66 -2.28
N GLU A 208 24.11 -4.39 -0.99
CA GLU A 208 23.22 -4.98 0.02
C GLU A 208 21.90 -4.20 0.11
N VAL A 209 20.77 -4.90 0.04
CA VAL A 209 19.43 -4.30 0.21
C VAL A 209 18.86 -4.65 1.58
N VAL A 210 18.67 -3.62 2.40
CA VAL A 210 18.13 -3.74 3.77
C VAL A 210 16.79 -3.02 3.89
N VAL A 211 15.86 -3.61 4.66
CA VAL A 211 14.57 -2.98 5.01
C VAL A 211 14.64 -2.48 6.45
N SER A 212 14.21 -1.23 6.66
CA SER A 212 14.21 -0.59 7.98
C SER A 212 13.39 -1.38 9.02
N GLN A 213 14.01 -1.67 10.16
CA GLN A 213 13.37 -2.36 11.29
C GLN A 213 12.81 -1.41 12.36
N THR A 214 13.11 -0.11 12.28
CA THR A 214 12.72 0.89 13.29
C THR A 214 11.38 1.55 12.99
N ASP A 215 11.04 1.63 11.71
CA ASP A 215 9.82 2.25 11.25
C ASP A 215 8.64 1.26 11.39
N LYS A 216 7.50 1.74 11.88
CA LYS A 216 6.33 0.93 12.23
C LYS A 216 5.09 1.83 12.28
N ASP A 217 3.92 1.21 12.23
CA ASP A 217 2.68 1.96 12.40
C ASP A 217 2.69 2.73 13.75
N PRO A 218 2.32 4.03 13.74
CA PRO A 218 2.33 4.84 14.95
C PRO A 218 1.15 4.52 15.88
N LEU A 219 0.12 3.83 15.39
CA LEU A 219 -1.08 3.48 16.16
C LEU A 219 -0.98 2.05 16.69
N VAL A 220 -1.52 1.85 17.89
CA VAL A 220 -1.61 0.53 18.52
C VAL A 220 -3.04 0.31 19.01
N VAL A 221 -3.55 -0.90 18.79
CA VAL A 221 -4.82 -1.34 19.39
C VAL A 221 -4.52 -1.69 20.85
N VAL A 222 -5.17 -0.98 21.78
CA VAL A 222 -5.03 -1.16 23.24
C VAL A 222 -6.22 -1.94 23.79
#